data_AF-A0A0C2JAW6-F1
#
_entry.id   AF-A0A0C2JAW6-F1
#
_cell.length_a   1.000
_cell.length_b   1.000
_cell.length_c   1.000
_cell.angle_alpha   90.00
_cell.angle_beta   90.00
_cell.angle_gamma   90.00
#
_symmetry.space_group_name_H-M   'P 1'
#
loop_
_entity.id
_entity.type
_entity.pdbx_description
1 polymer ?
#
loop_
_entity_poly.entity_id
_entity_poly.type
_entity_poly.pdbx_seq_one_letter_code
_entity_poly.pdbx_strand_id
1 'polypeptide(L)'
;MFEDTNRDLKVISNTFDLDFMFIITKNVHSNDIANEKPGMFISNDGGRNIKRHQIMNRGNPVYITEIISLKRYMFCLSEINLTFVYMDKYLNEIHMQTFEEHDQISPHLTHEEYMSKLSLQTNTKVRILLLNIKKFKMLHSVQSF
;
A
#
# COMPACT_ATOMS: atom_id res chain seq x y z
N MET A 1 -10.97 22.46 -13.84
CA MET A 1 -12.08 21.78 -13.13
C MET A 1 -11.84 20.29 -13.30
N PHE A 2 -11.82 19.53 -12.21
CA PHE A 2 -11.51 18.10 -12.21
C PHE A 2 -12.82 17.30 -12.31
N GLU A 3 -12.90 16.36 -13.25
CA GLU A 3 -14.01 15.43 -13.39
C GLU A 3 -13.45 14.01 -13.26
N ASP A 4 -13.80 13.33 -12.15
CA ASP A 4 -13.63 11.89 -12.01
C ASP A 4 -15.01 11.25 -12.11
N THR A 5 -15.13 10.25 -12.99
CA THR A 5 -16.38 9.50 -13.16
C THR A 5 -16.54 8.40 -12.13
N ASN A 6 -15.53 8.16 -11.28
CA ASN A 6 -15.60 7.21 -10.18
C ASN A 6 -16.61 7.66 -9.11
N ARG A 7 -17.40 6.71 -8.62
CA ARG A 7 -18.52 6.99 -7.70
C ARG A 7 -18.11 7.09 -6.24
N ASP A 8 -17.03 6.42 -5.83
CA ASP A 8 -16.57 6.43 -4.45
C ASP A 8 -15.21 7.12 -4.32
N LEU A 9 -15.17 8.05 -3.38
CA LEU A 9 -14.00 8.88 -3.08
C LEU A 9 -13.62 8.65 -1.62
N LYS A 10 -12.42 8.11 -1.39
CA LYS A 10 -11.88 7.89 -0.05
C LYS A 10 -10.68 8.81 0.16
N VAL A 11 -10.84 9.76 1.08
CA VAL A 11 -9.75 10.61 1.54
C VAL A 11 -9.10 9.96 2.75
N ILE A 12 -7.77 9.83 2.72
CA ILE A 12 -6.96 9.21 3.77
C ILE A 12 -5.81 10.17 4.06
N SER A 13 -5.82 10.79 5.23
CA SER A 13 -4.70 11.61 5.70
C SER A 13 -3.77 10.79 6.58
N ASN A 14 -2.50 11.14 6.58
CA ASN A 14 -1.56 10.63 7.55
C ASN A 14 -1.93 11.20 8.93
N THR A 15 -2.19 10.33 9.90
CA THR A 15 -2.65 10.73 11.24
C THR A 15 -1.57 11.47 12.04
N PHE A 16 -0.30 11.40 11.61
CA PHE A 16 0.84 12.07 12.25
C PHE A 16 1.28 13.34 11.50
N ASP A 17 0.85 13.51 10.24
CA ASP A 17 1.17 14.64 9.38
C ASP A 17 -0.01 14.92 8.42
N LEU A 18 -0.93 15.79 8.85
CA LEU A 18 -2.18 16.04 8.11
C LEU A 18 -1.96 16.63 6.71
N ASP A 19 -0.78 17.19 6.45
CA ASP A 19 -0.44 17.71 5.13
C ASP A 19 -0.19 16.58 4.13
N PHE A 20 0.21 15.41 4.62
CA PHE A 20 0.45 14.22 3.82
C PHE A 20 -0.84 13.41 3.67
N MET A 21 -1.46 13.48 2.50
CA MET A 21 -2.76 12.84 2.28
C MET A 21 -2.90 12.21 0.91
N PHE A 22 -3.77 11.21 0.88
CA PHE A 22 -4.15 10.42 -0.27
C PHE A 22 -5.63 10.58 -0.51
N ILE A 23 -6.00 10.59 -1.77
CA ILE A 23 -7.36 10.59 -2.24
C ILE A 23 -7.44 9.44 -3.24
N ILE A 24 -8.10 8.36 -2.84
CA ILE A 24 -8.30 7.19 -3.69
C ILE A 24 -9.70 7.26 -4.25
N THR A 25 -9.82 7.11 -5.56
CA THR A 25 -11.11 6.92 -6.22
C THR A 25 -11.29 5.46 -6.59
N LYS A 26 -12.43 4.90 -6.20
CA LYS A 26 -12.81 3.51 -6.47
C LYS A 26 -14.12 3.52 -7.26
N ASN A 27 -14.25 2.64 -8.24
CA ASN A 27 -15.53 2.37 -8.86
C ASN A 27 -16.26 1.25 -8.11
N VAL A 28 -17.56 1.44 -7.89
CA VAL A 28 -18.44 0.55 -7.12
C VAL A 28 -18.82 -0.71 -7.91
N HIS A 29 -18.64 -0.71 -9.23
CA HIS A 29 -18.98 -1.82 -10.11
C HIS A 29 -17.72 -2.61 -10.51
N SER A 30 -17.25 -3.44 -9.59
CA SER A 30 -15.97 -4.15 -9.55
C SER A 30 -15.75 -5.27 -10.58
N ASN A 31 -16.49 -5.33 -11.70
CA ASN A 31 -16.34 -6.46 -12.63
C ASN A 31 -15.27 -6.25 -13.70
N ASP A 32 -14.82 -5.00 -13.95
CA ASP A 32 -13.86 -4.67 -15.02
C ASP A 32 -12.69 -3.81 -14.52
N ILE A 33 -11.99 -4.27 -13.47
CA ILE A 33 -10.73 -3.63 -13.00
C ILE A 33 -9.73 -3.42 -14.15
N ALA A 34 -9.76 -4.28 -15.17
CA ALA A 34 -8.91 -4.20 -16.36
C ALA A 34 -9.17 -2.98 -17.26
N ASN A 35 -10.39 -2.42 -17.25
CA ASN A 35 -10.75 -1.28 -18.09
C ASN A 35 -10.65 0.06 -17.33
N GLU A 36 -10.40 0.02 -16.02
CA GLU A 36 -10.34 1.20 -15.18
C GLU A 36 -8.91 1.63 -14.91
N LYS A 37 -8.66 2.92 -15.07
CA LYS A 37 -7.40 3.53 -14.64
C LYS A 37 -7.49 3.76 -13.13
N PRO A 38 -6.58 3.21 -12.32
CA PRO A 38 -6.59 3.48 -10.89
C PRO A 38 -6.47 4.99 -10.65
N GLY A 39 -7.39 5.53 -9.87
CA GLY A 39 -7.39 6.92 -9.47
C GLY A 39 -6.76 7.04 -8.10
N MET A 40 -5.48 7.37 -8.06
CA MET A 40 -4.84 7.80 -6.83
C MET A 40 -4.36 9.23 -7.02
N PHE A 41 -4.75 10.09 -6.10
CA PHE A 41 -4.29 11.46 -6.01
C PHE A 41 -3.62 11.66 -4.67
N ILE A 42 -2.57 12.45 -4.67
CA ILE A 42 -1.73 12.65 -3.49
C ILE A 42 -1.41 14.13 -3.31
N SER A 43 -1.23 14.53 -2.06
CA SER A 43 -0.78 15.84 -1.64
C SER A 43 0.14 15.69 -0.43
N ASN A 44 1.11 16.60 -0.32
CA ASN A 44 1.99 16.75 0.83
C ASN A 44 1.99 18.19 1.37
N ASP A 45 0.91 18.93 1.11
CA ASP A 45 0.74 20.34 1.47
C ASP A 45 -0.68 20.66 1.94
N GLY A 46 -1.35 19.67 2.54
CA GLY A 46 -2.69 19.82 3.10
C GLY A 46 -3.78 19.98 2.04
N GLY A 47 -3.56 19.40 0.85
CA GLY A 47 -4.51 19.42 -0.26
C GLY A 47 -4.48 20.69 -1.11
N ARG A 48 -3.52 21.60 -0.90
CA ARG A 48 -3.38 22.81 -1.74
C ARG A 48 -2.96 22.46 -3.16
N ASN A 49 -2.04 21.51 -3.30
CA ASN A 49 -1.65 20.92 -4.57
C ASN A 49 -1.95 19.43 -4.56
N ILE A 50 -2.95 19.04 -5.34
CA ILE A 50 -3.34 17.64 -5.54
C ILE A 50 -2.89 17.22 -6.94
N LYS A 51 -2.11 16.15 -7.03
CA LYS A 51 -1.67 15.57 -8.30
C LYS A 51 -2.12 14.12 -8.42
N ARG A 52 -2.43 13.71 -9.64
CA ARG A 52 -2.62 12.28 -9.96
C ARG A 52 -1.29 11.57 -9.84
N HIS A 53 -1.27 10.43 -9.16
CA HIS A 53 -0.10 9.58 -9.01
C HIS A 53 -0.44 8.16 -9.40
N GLN A 54 0.44 7.54 -10.17
CA GLN A 54 0.26 6.19 -10.65
C GLN A 54 1.48 5.39 -10.27
N ILE A 55 1.30 4.44 -9.36
CA ILE A 55 2.34 3.47 -9.01
C ILE A 55 2.43 2.44 -10.13
N MET A 56 3.65 2.11 -10.53
CA MET A 56 3.95 1.17 -11.61
C MET A 56 4.89 0.07 -11.11
N ASN A 57 4.50 -1.19 -11.27
CA ASN A 57 5.36 -2.35 -11.00
C ASN A 57 5.65 -3.09 -12.31
N ARG A 58 6.91 -3.07 -12.75
CA ARG A 58 7.36 -3.68 -14.02
C ARG A 58 6.51 -3.25 -15.24
N GLY A 59 6.13 -1.98 -15.29
CA GLY A 59 5.32 -1.41 -16.38
C GLY A 59 3.81 -1.62 -16.24
N ASN A 60 3.33 -2.32 -15.21
CA ASN A 60 1.91 -2.51 -14.94
C ASN A 60 1.42 -1.58 -13.82
N PRO A 61 0.21 -0.99 -13.92
CA PRO A 61 -0.34 -0.16 -12.86
C PRO A 61 -0.65 -0.99 -11.61
N VAL A 62 -0.33 -0.43 -10.44
CA VAL A 62 -0.70 -0.99 -9.14
C VAL A 62 -1.99 -0.34 -8.63
N TYR A 63 -2.97 -1.17 -8.29
CA TYR A 63 -4.31 -0.79 -7.84
C TYR A 63 -4.37 -0.82 -6.32
N ILE A 64 -4.21 0.34 -5.69
CA ILE A 64 -4.16 0.45 -4.23
C ILE A 64 -5.55 0.20 -3.62
N THR A 65 -5.66 -0.88 -2.85
CA THR A 65 -6.90 -1.30 -2.19
C THR A 65 -6.99 -0.76 -0.78
N GLU A 66 -5.86 -0.61 -0.09
CA GLU A 66 -5.76 -0.14 1.29
C GLU A 66 -4.55 0.79 1.49
N ILE A 67 -4.70 1.74 2.41
CA ILE A 67 -3.62 2.61 2.85
C ILE A 67 -3.64 2.70 4.38
N ILE A 68 -2.48 2.49 4.98
CA ILE A 68 -2.25 2.56 6.42
C ILE A 68 -1.24 3.68 6.69
N SER A 69 -1.64 4.64 7.51
CA SER A 69 -0.81 5.77 7.91
C SER A 69 0.22 5.35 8.95
N LEU A 70 1.49 5.61 8.67
CA LEU A 70 2.61 5.48 9.61
C LEU A 70 3.19 6.87 9.87
N LYS A 71 3.92 7.08 10.97
CA LYS A 71 4.51 8.38 11.34
C LYS A 71 5.34 9.06 10.24
N ARG A 72 6.16 8.33 9.49
CA ARG A 72 7.04 8.85 8.42
C ARG A 72 6.62 8.40 7.02
N TYR A 73 5.72 7.43 6.93
CA TYR A 73 5.39 6.77 5.67
C TYR A 73 3.88 6.57 5.53
N MET A 74 3.43 6.37 4.29
CA MET A 74 2.14 5.77 3.99
C MET A 74 2.42 4.38 3.44
N PHE A 75 1.85 3.37 4.09
CA PHE A 75 1.90 2.00 3.62
C PHE A 75 0.70 1.75 2.72
N CYS A 76 0.95 1.50 1.44
CA CYS A 76 -0.08 1.26 0.45
C CYS A 76 -0.08 -0.22 0.06
N LEU A 77 -1.23 -0.87 0.17
CA LEU A 77 -1.41 -2.27 -0.16
C LEU A 77 -2.31 -2.40 -1.40
N SER A 78 -1.95 -3.33 -2.27
CA SER A 78 -2.75 -3.80 -3.38
C SER A 78 -2.94 -5.30 -3.25
N GLU A 79 -4.14 -5.71 -2.86
CA GLU A 79 -4.53 -7.13 -2.86
C GLU A 79 -4.72 -7.65 -4.29
N ILE A 80 -5.09 -6.78 -5.23
CA ILE A 80 -5.28 -7.13 -6.65
C ILE A 80 -3.95 -7.51 -7.30
N ASN A 81 -2.92 -6.68 -7.11
CA ASN A 81 -1.60 -6.91 -7.70
C ASN A 81 -0.67 -7.72 -6.79
N LEU A 82 -1.16 -8.14 -5.62
CA LEU A 82 -0.35 -8.74 -4.56
C LEU A 82 0.94 -7.94 -4.33
N THR A 83 0.81 -6.63 -4.19
CA THR A 83 1.95 -5.69 -4.09
C THR A 83 1.73 -4.74 -2.93
N PHE A 84 2.79 -4.41 -2.19
CA PHE A 84 2.78 -3.30 -1.24
C PHE A 84 3.86 -2.28 -1.58
N VAL A 85 3.63 -1.03 -1.17
CA VAL A 85 4.52 0.10 -1.40
C VAL A 85 4.59 0.97 -0.13
N TYR A 86 5.80 1.38 0.25
CA TYR A 86 5.99 2.46 1.20
C TYR A 86 6.21 3.76 0.43
N MET A 87 5.45 4.79 0.76
CA MET A 87 5.67 6.15 0.27
C MET A 87 6.07 7.09 1.40
N ASP A 88 7.04 7.96 1.16
CA ASP A 88 7.42 9.00 2.11
C ASP A 88 6.59 10.29 1.93
N LYS A 89 6.72 11.22 2.87
CA LYS A 89 6.05 12.53 2.82
C LYS A 89 6.47 13.43 1.63
N TYR A 90 7.56 13.07 0.94
CA TYR A 90 7.99 13.74 -0.28
C TYR A 90 7.41 13.07 -1.53
N LEU A 91 6.48 12.11 -1.33
CA LEU A 91 5.75 11.40 -2.36
C LEU A 91 6.64 10.45 -3.19
N ASN A 92 7.76 10.00 -2.61
CA ASN A 92 8.65 9.02 -3.23
C ASN A 92 8.25 7.60 -2.83
N GLU A 93 8.26 6.68 -3.80
CA GLU A 93 8.09 5.24 -3.58
C GLU A 93 9.42 4.63 -3.09
N ILE A 94 9.61 4.56 -1.77
CA ILE A 94 10.90 4.17 -1.17
C ILE A 94 11.13 2.66 -1.16
N HIS A 95 10.06 1.88 -1.22
CA HIS A 95 10.11 0.42 -1.24
C HIS A 95 8.85 -0.12 -1.87
N MET A 96 8.98 -1.12 -2.74
CA MET A 96 7.88 -1.82 -3.38
C MET A 96 8.22 -3.29 -3.53
N GLN A 97 7.26 -4.17 -3.22
CA GLN A 97 7.47 -5.60 -3.34
C GLN A 97 6.15 -6.35 -3.59
N THR A 98 6.23 -7.43 -4.36
CA THR A 98 5.15 -8.40 -4.55
C THR A 98 5.14 -9.48 -3.46
N PHE A 99 3.97 -10.02 -3.17
CA PHE A 99 3.74 -11.13 -2.25
C PHE A 99 2.87 -12.21 -2.90
N GLU A 100 2.59 -13.30 -2.19
CA GLU A 100 1.83 -14.46 -2.67
C GLU A 100 0.35 -14.35 -2.28
N GLU A 101 -0.55 -15.01 -3.00
CA GLU A 101 -2.01 -14.85 -2.90
C GLU A 101 -2.59 -15.08 -1.49
N HIS A 102 -1.90 -15.85 -0.65
CA HIS A 102 -2.34 -16.16 0.71
C HIS A 102 -1.48 -15.53 1.80
N ASP A 103 -0.57 -14.62 1.42
CA ASP A 103 0.21 -13.89 2.39
C ASP A 103 -0.64 -12.78 3.02
N GLN A 104 -0.64 -12.72 4.36
CA GLN A 104 -1.14 -11.54 5.06
C GLN A 104 0.02 -10.61 5.37
N ILE A 105 -0.09 -9.38 4.89
CA ILE A 105 0.95 -8.36 5.04
C ILE A 105 0.44 -7.26 5.97
N SER A 106 1.24 -6.89 6.97
CA SER A 106 0.91 -5.76 7.85
C SER A 106 2.18 -4.99 8.23
N PRO A 107 2.18 -3.64 8.13
CA PRO A 107 3.30 -2.83 8.59
C PRO A 107 3.34 -2.80 10.13
N HIS A 108 4.54 -2.70 10.69
CA HIS A 108 4.68 -2.49 12.12
C HIS A 108 4.40 -1.02 12.47
N LEU A 109 3.39 -0.78 13.31
CA LEU A 109 2.88 0.58 13.59
C LEU A 109 3.87 1.50 14.32
N THR A 110 4.72 0.97 15.22
CA THR A 110 5.74 1.76 15.94
C THR A 110 7.14 1.70 15.33
N HIS A 111 7.52 0.58 14.71
CA HIS A 111 8.82 0.37 14.09
C HIS A 111 8.67 0.28 12.57
N GLU A 112 8.49 1.42 11.94
CA GLU A 112 8.01 1.54 10.55
C GLU A 112 8.97 0.97 9.49
N GLU A 113 10.23 0.74 9.87
CA GLU A 113 11.17 0.00 9.03
C GLU A 113 10.94 -1.51 9.03
N TYR A 114 9.89 -2.00 9.71
CA TYR A 114 9.52 -3.40 9.77
C TYR A 114 8.11 -3.66 9.27
N MET A 115 7.93 -4.86 8.71
CA MET A 115 6.62 -5.43 8.40
C MET A 115 6.57 -6.88 8.84
N SER A 116 5.38 -7.33 9.20
CA SER A 116 5.06 -8.74 9.36
C SER A 116 4.46 -9.29 8.09
N LYS A 117 4.91 -10.48 7.71
CA LYS A 117 4.35 -11.30 6.64
C LYS A 117 3.96 -12.65 7.22
N LEU A 118 2.68 -12.99 7.13
CA LEU A 118 2.14 -14.29 7.48
C LEU A 118 1.97 -15.11 6.20
N SER A 119 2.69 -16.21 6.07
CA SER A 119 2.59 -17.10 4.90
C SER A 119 2.06 -18.46 5.33
N LEU A 120 1.09 -18.98 4.57
CA LEU A 120 0.64 -20.35 4.71
C LEU A 120 1.58 -21.27 3.92
N GLN A 121 2.27 -22.19 4.59
CA GLN A 121 2.99 -23.27 3.91
C GLN A 121 2.07 -24.49 3.76
N THR A 122 2.28 -25.26 2.69
CA THR A 122 1.60 -26.54 2.46
C THR A 122 1.64 -27.41 3.73
N ASN A 123 0.48 -27.94 4.11
CA ASN A 123 0.23 -28.73 5.33
C ASN A 123 0.28 -27.93 6.65
N THR A 124 -0.66 -26.98 6.82
CA THR A 124 -1.02 -26.28 8.08
C THR A 124 0.06 -25.48 8.79
N LYS A 125 1.28 -25.40 8.25
CA LYS A 125 2.36 -24.63 8.86
C LYS A 125 2.19 -23.15 8.55
N VAL A 126 2.10 -22.37 9.62
CA VAL A 126 2.08 -20.91 9.55
C VAL A 126 3.50 -20.40 9.77
N ARG A 127 3.99 -19.57 8.84
CA ARG A 127 5.29 -18.90 8.96
C ARG A 127 5.08 -17.41 9.17
N ILE A 128 5.56 -16.90 10.31
CA ILE A 128 5.62 -15.45 10.56
C ILE A 128 7.02 -14.97 10.21
N LEU A 129 7.10 -13.97 9.34
CA LEU A 129 8.34 -13.32 8.93
C LEU A 129 8.31 -11.85 9.34
N LEU A 130 9.32 -11.42 10.10
CA LEU A 130 9.59 -10.01 10.32
C LEU A 130 10.65 -9.55 9.32
N LEU A 131 10.28 -8.63 8.42
CA LEU A 131 11.13 -8.12 7.37
C LEU A 131 11.52 -6.68 7.67
N ASN A 132 12.80 -6.34 7.55
CA ASN A 132 13.26 -4.96 7.59
C ASN A 132 13.32 -4.39 6.16
N ILE A 133 12.56 -3.33 5.88
CA ILE A 133 12.45 -2.77 4.52
C ILE A 133 13.73 -2.06 4.05
N LYS A 134 14.63 -1.67 4.96
CA LYS A 134 15.92 -1.01 4.64
C LYS A 134 17.06 -1.99 4.45
N LYS A 135 17.01 -3.13 5.14
CA LYS A 135 18.01 -4.19 5.10
C LYS A 135 17.24 -5.48 4.87
N PHE A 136 17.07 -5.86 3.61
CA PHE A 136 16.28 -7.02 3.21
C PHE A 136 16.93 -8.33 3.72
N LYS A 137 16.78 -8.57 5.01
CA LYS A 137 17.33 -9.70 5.75
C LYS A 137 16.20 -10.21 6.62
N MET A 138 15.83 -11.47 6.41
CA MET A 138 14.90 -12.17 7.27
C MET A 138 15.49 -12.21 8.68
N LEU A 139 14.80 -11.64 9.65
CA LEU A 139 15.34 -11.54 11.01
C LEU A 139 14.95 -12.74 11.86
N HIS A 140 13.70 -13.18 11.77
CA HIS A 140 13.22 -14.36 12.47
C HIS A 140 12.10 -15.03 11.67
N SER A 141 12.09 -16.37 11.71
CA SER A 141 10.95 -17.18 11.27
C SER A 141 10.48 -18.02 12.43
N VAL A 142 9.21 -17.86 12.80
CA VAL A 142 8.54 -18.75 13.77
C VAL A 142 7.65 -19.69 12.99
N GLN A 143 7.81 -21.00 13.21
CA GLN A 143 6.89 -22.02 12.74
C GLN A 143 5.94 -22.35 13.88
N SER A 144 4.63 -22.18 13.65
CA SER A 144 3.58 -22.63 14.56
C SER A 144 3.04 -23.98 14.07
N PHE A 145 2.86 -24.92 15.01
CA PHE A 145 2.40 -26.30 14.78
C PHE A 145 0.88 -26.40 14.69
#